data_AF-A0A7Y8CZI3-F1
#
_entry.id   AF-A0A7Y8CZI3-F1
#
_cell.length_a   1.000
_cell.length_b   1.000
_cell.length_c   1.000
_cell.angle_alpha   90.00
_cell.angle_beta   90.00
_cell.angle_gamma   90.00
#
_symmetry.space_group_name_H-M   'P 1'
#
loop_
_entity.id
_entity.type
_entity.pdbx_description
1 polymer ?
#
loop_
_entity_poly.entity_id
_entity_poly.type
_entity_poly.pdbx_seq_one_letter_code
_entity_poly.pdbx_strand_id
1 'polypeptide(L)' 'APAAGAAFWLNATRAVDMRQVFQRLLSQQVVIAPGELFSVSGLHQQHLRLSHTFQGQPNLDIVLAALSEALRKAQIG' A
#
# COMPACT_ATOMS: atom_id res chain seq x y z
N ALA A 1 -0.27 1.17 17.29
CA ALA A 1 -1.37 1.14 16.30
C ALA A 1 -2.17 2.43 16.43
N PRO A 2 -2.83 2.93 15.37
CA PRO A 2 -3.69 4.11 15.50
C PRO A 2 -4.79 3.85 16.53
N ALA A 3 -5.07 4.84 17.38
CA ALA A 3 -6.08 4.76 18.42
C ALA A 3 -7.53 4.83 17.87
N ALA A 4 -7.69 5.29 16.62
CA ALA A 4 -8.93 5.35 15.85
C ALA A 4 -8.62 5.56 14.35
N GLY A 5 -9.59 5.33 13.46
CA GLY A 5 -9.51 5.62 12.02
C GLY A 5 -9.65 4.38 11.11
N ALA A 6 -10.19 4.57 9.90
CA ALA A 6 -10.50 3.48 8.96
C ALA A 6 -9.31 2.99 8.10
N ALA A 7 -8.11 3.52 8.33
CA ALA A 7 -6.94 3.24 7.50
C ALA A 7 -5.60 3.43 8.22
N PHE A 8 -4.60 2.67 7.79
CA PHE A 8 -3.21 2.83 8.16
C PHE A 8 -2.47 3.66 7.11
N TRP A 9 -1.60 4.56 7.56
CA TRP A 9 -0.61 5.23 6.72
C TRP A 9 0.74 4.56 6.93
N LEU A 10 1.28 3.98 5.88
CA LEU A 10 2.50 3.19 5.93
C LEU A 10 3.58 3.86 5.09
N ASN A 11 4.83 3.79 5.53
CA ASN A 11 6.00 4.21 4.77
C ASN A 11 6.82 2.98 4.37
N ALA A 12 7.22 2.88 3.11
CA ALA A 12 8.15 1.87 2.65
C ALA A 12 9.54 2.13 3.28
N THR A 13 10.17 1.08 3.77
CA THR A 13 11.52 1.16 4.39
C THR A 13 12.65 1.24 3.37
N ARG A 14 12.34 0.95 2.10
CA ARG A 14 13.24 1.05 0.95
C ARG A 14 12.55 1.87 -0.12
N ALA A 15 13.34 2.51 -0.98
CA ALA A 15 12.78 3.21 -2.11
C ALA A 15 12.11 2.18 -3.05
N VAL A 16 10.85 2.44 -3.40
CA VAL A 16 10.04 1.62 -4.30
C VAL A 16 9.36 2.49 -5.35
N ASP A 17 9.09 1.92 -6.50
CA ASP A 17 8.14 2.46 -7.47
C ASP A 17 6.70 2.13 -7.02
N MET A 18 6.05 3.09 -6.36
CA MET A 18 4.71 2.90 -5.80
C MET A 18 3.63 2.70 -6.87
N ARG A 19 3.86 3.14 -8.13
CA ARG A 19 2.95 2.86 -9.23
C ARG A 19 2.97 1.37 -9.57
N GLN A 20 4.15 0.77 -9.62
CA GLN A 20 4.28 -0.68 -9.83
C GLN A 20 3.68 -1.49 -8.67
N VAL A 21 3.87 -1.05 -7.42
CA VAL A 21 3.23 -1.67 -6.25
C VAL A 21 1.71 -1.68 -6.40
N PHE A 22 1.12 -0.53 -6.73
CA PHE A 22 -0.32 -0.40 -6.95
C PHE A 22 -0.81 -1.33 -8.07
N GLN A 23 -0.16 -1.34 -9.23
CA GLN A 23 -0.54 -2.19 -10.36
C GLN A 23 -0.49 -3.68 -10.01
N ARG A 24 0.55 -4.12 -9.30
CA ARG A 24 0.69 -5.52 -8.85
C ARG A 24 -0.43 -5.91 -7.89
N LEU A 25 -0.72 -5.08 -6.89
CA LEU A 25 -1.76 -5.38 -5.91
C LEU A 25 -3.16 -5.33 -6.54
N LEU A 26 -3.40 -4.39 -7.45
CA LEU A 26 -4.65 -4.30 -8.19
C LEU A 26 -4.93 -5.59 -8.99
N SER A 27 -3.90 -6.19 -9.59
CA SER A 27 -4.03 -7.49 -10.29
C SER A 27 -4.41 -8.66 -9.37
N GLN A 28 -4.16 -8.52 -8.07
CA GLN A 28 -4.49 -9.48 -7.02
C GLN A 28 -5.76 -9.07 -6.26
N GLN A 29 -6.53 -8.12 -6.79
CA GLN A 29 -7.75 -7.57 -6.16
C GLN A 29 -7.50 -6.90 -4.80
N VAL A 30 -6.25 -6.49 -4.53
CA VAL A 30 -5.85 -5.72 -3.36
C VAL A 30 -5.71 -4.25 -3.76
N VAL A 31 -6.53 -3.39 -3.18
CA VAL A 31 -6.50 -1.95 -3.48
C VAL A 31 -5.81 -1.19 -2.35
N ILE A 32 -4.79 -0.41 -2.70
CA ILE A 32 -4.10 0.55 -1.83
C ILE A 32 -4.18 1.94 -2.46
N ALA A 33 -4.07 3.00 -1.66
CA ALA A 33 -3.95 4.35 -2.21
C ALA A 33 -2.49 4.83 -2.09
N PRO A 34 -1.77 5.07 -3.21
CA PRO A 34 -0.43 5.64 -3.20
C PRO A 34 -0.39 7.00 -2.50
N GLY A 35 0.70 7.29 -1.79
CA GLY A 35 0.82 8.48 -0.96
C GLY A 35 0.83 9.79 -1.75
N GLU A 36 1.32 9.76 -2.99
CA GLU A 36 1.32 10.91 -3.90
C GLU A 36 -0.08 11.45 -4.19
N LEU A 37 -1.15 10.63 -4.08
CA LEU A 37 -2.53 11.09 -4.25
C LEU A 37 -2.98 12.08 -3.16
N PHE A 38 -2.26 12.13 -2.03
CA PHE A 38 -2.57 12.99 -0.90
C PHE A 38 -1.71 14.26 -0.86
N SER A 39 -0.95 14.53 -1.93
CA SER A 39 -0.12 15.73 -2.06
C SER A 39 -0.32 16.37 -3.42
N VAL A 40 -0.71 17.65 -3.42
CA VAL A 40 -0.86 18.44 -4.65
C VAL A 40 0.48 18.57 -5.41
N SER A 41 1.61 18.52 -4.69
CA SER A 41 2.96 18.58 -5.24
C SER A 41 3.60 17.21 -5.49
N GLY A 42 2.86 16.11 -5.32
CA GLY A 42 3.37 14.75 -5.56
C GLY A 42 4.37 14.25 -4.52
N LEU A 43 4.33 14.78 -3.29
CA LEU A 43 5.12 14.29 -2.16
C LEU A 43 4.64 12.91 -1.68
N HIS A 44 5.38 12.29 -0.76
CA HIS A 44 5.03 11.00 -0.15
C HIS A 44 5.00 9.80 -1.12
N GLN A 45 5.87 9.81 -2.13
CA GLN A 45 6.01 8.71 -3.11
C GLN A 45 6.30 7.34 -2.48
N GLN A 46 6.89 7.33 -1.27
CA GLN A 46 7.21 6.11 -0.52
C GLN A 46 6.14 5.72 0.50
N HIS A 47 5.04 6.47 0.57
CA HIS A 47 3.95 6.17 1.48
C HIS A 47 2.76 5.56 0.75
N LEU A 48 1.92 4.85 1.51
CA LEU A 48 0.64 4.34 1.03
C LEU A 48 -0.39 4.32 2.16
N ARG A 49 -1.65 4.44 1.78
CA ARG A 49 -2.78 4.22 2.67
C ARG A 49 -3.34 2.81 2.46
N LEU A 50 -3.38 2.05 3.54
CA LEU A 50 -4.04 0.75 3.61
C LEU A 50 -5.35 0.89 4.38
N SER A 51 -6.48 0.86 3.69
CA SER A 51 -7.81 0.96 4.31
C SER A 51 -8.36 -0.43 4.59
N HIS A 52 -8.87 -0.65 5.81
CA HIS A 52 -9.57 -1.89 6.16
C HIS A 52 -11.07 -1.71 5.91
N THR A 53 -11.49 -1.90 4.67
CA THR A 53 -12.90 -1.92 4.27
C THR A 53 -13.19 -3.23 3.55
N PHE A 54 -13.14 -4.35 4.25
CA PHE A 54 -13.54 -5.62 3.65
C PHE A 54 -14.54 -6.33 4.55
N GLN A 55 -15.82 -6.08 4.30
CA GLN A 55 -16.89 -6.97 4.73
C GLN A 55 -16.81 -8.22 3.85
N GLY A 56 -16.10 -9.24 4.33
CA GLY A 56 -15.93 -10.53 3.64
C GLY A 56 -14.45 -10.92 3.46
N GLN A 57 -13.76 -11.16 4.57
CA GLN A 57 -12.31 -11.47 4.68
C GLN A 57 -11.69 -12.25 3.49
N PRO A 58 -10.86 -11.63 2.64
CA PRO A 58 -9.57 -12.23 2.35
C PRO A 58 -8.73 -12.14 3.63
N ASN A 59 -8.08 -13.24 4.00
CA ASN A 59 -7.24 -13.29 5.20
C ASN A 59 -6.22 -12.13 5.16
N LEU A 60 -6.20 -11.28 6.20
CA LEU A 60 -5.29 -10.15 6.33
C LEU A 60 -3.83 -10.57 6.07
N ASP A 61 -3.46 -11.78 6.49
CA ASP A 61 -2.12 -12.34 6.26
C ASP A 61 -1.79 -12.46 4.77
N ILE A 62 -2.76 -12.85 3.93
CA ILE A 62 -2.60 -12.97 2.48
C ILE A 62 -2.39 -11.58 1.88
N VAL A 63 -3.15 -10.58 2.31
CA VAL A 63 -3.02 -9.19 1.84
C VAL A 63 -1.67 -8.61 2.24
N LEU A 64 -1.22 -8.86 3.48
CA LEU A 64 0.08 -8.41 3.96
C LEU A 64 1.23 -9.12 3.23
N ALA A 65 1.10 -10.42 2.95
CA ALA A 65 2.09 -11.16 2.17
C ALA A 65 2.18 -10.64 0.72
N ALA A 66 1.03 -10.40 0.07
CA ALA A 66 0.94 -9.79 -1.25
C ALA A 66 1.60 -8.40 -1.28
N LEU A 67 1.30 -7.55 -0.29
CA LEU A 67 1.90 -6.22 -0.15
C LEU A 67 3.42 -6.30 0.03
N SER A 68 3.91 -7.18 0.91
CA SER A 68 5.34 -7.38 1.14
C SER A 68 6.07 -7.77 -0.15
N GLU A 69 5.51 -8.72 -0.90
CA GLU A 69 6.10 -9.18 -2.15
C GLU A 69 6.04 -8.11 -3.26
N ALA A 70 4.94 -7.34 -3.33
CA ALA A 70 4.81 -6.22 -4.27
C ALA A 70 5.85 -5.13 -3.99
N LEU A 71 6.04 -4.77 -2.72
CA LEU A 71 7.07 -3.81 -2.30
C LEU A 71 8.47 -4.31 -2.66
N ARG A 72 8.79 -5.57 -2.36
CA ARG A 72 10.09 -6.17 -2.68
C ARG A 72 10.39 -6.17 -4.19
N LYS A 73 9.39 -6.50 -5.02
CA LYS A 73 9.53 -6.53 -6.48
C LYS A 73 9.59 -5.16 -7.14
N ALA A 74 9.16 -4.11 -6.44
CA ALA A 74 9.15 -2.74 -6.93
C ALA A 74 10.29 -1.89 -6.35
N GLN A 75 11.24 -2.49 -5.62
CA GLN A 75 12.40 -1.77 -5.09
C GLN A 75 13.20 -1.10 -6.20
N ILE A 76 13.57 0.15 -5.96
CA ILE A 76 14.50 0.93 -6.77
C ILE A 76 15.74 1.16 -5.90
N GLY A 77 16.93 0.77 -6.39
CA GLY A 77 18.24 1.04 -5.75
C GLY A 77 18.38 0.67 -4.27
#